data_AF-A0A671L9T0-F1
#
_entry.id   AF-A0A671L9T0-F1
#
_cell.length_a   1.000
_cell.length_b   1.000
_cell.length_c   1.000
_cell.angle_alpha   90.00
_cell.angle_beta   90.00
_cell.angle_gamma   90.00
#
_symmetry.space_group_name_H-M   'P 1'
#
loop_
_entity.id
_entity.type
_entity.pdbx_description
1 polymer ?
#
loop_
_entity_poly.entity_id
_entity_poly.type
_entity_poly.pdbx_seq_one_letter_code
_entity_poly.pdbx_strand_id
1 'polypeptide(L)'
;MHYNIVGRRLGRCAVVGSGGILKNSSCGSEIDSADFVIRFNLASINDSDVGLKTDLITINPSQIQKEYKNLEEDPDLLVERVSVYGNASLVMPAFAYTFCTELSIRALNVLHPIRPQKPMAFFSPYYLQTLGGFWKRRGLKPRRLSSGFMLINTALELCEDVHVYGFWPFDTNMQDNPVPYHYYDLKRPSKRMHKMPEEFVRLLQLHSQGALTLHLIKEHQPGKNK
;
A
#
# COMPACT_ATOMS: atom_id res chain seq x y z
N MET A 1 -25.18 8.84 -8.16
CA MET A 1 -24.26 9.95 -7.81
C MET A 1 -23.01 9.84 -8.68
N HIS A 2 -22.87 10.72 -9.66
CA HIS A 2 -21.62 10.89 -10.39
C HIS A 2 -20.61 11.57 -9.47
N TYR A 3 -19.52 10.90 -9.12
CA TYR A 3 -18.40 11.57 -8.48
C TYR A 3 -17.70 12.43 -9.54
N ASN A 4 -17.91 13.74 -9.48
CA ASN A 4 -17.09 14.71 -10.19
C ASN A 4 -15.67 14.66 -9.62
N ILE A 5 -14.81 13.80 -10.18
CA ILE A 5 -13.36 13.74 -9.89
C ILE A 5 -12.59 14.70 -10.82
N VAL A 6 -13.28 15.47 -11.67
CA VAL A 6 -12.64 16.51 -12.47
C VAL A 6 -12.58 17.79 -11.64
N GLY A 7 -11.42 18.07 -11.04
CA GLY A 7 -11.05 19.45 -10.67
C GLY A 7 -10.66 19.73 -9.22
N ARG A 8 -10.65 18.77 -8.29
CA ARG A 8 -10.06 18.97 -6.96
C ARG A 8 -9.14 17.82 -6.57
N ARG A 9 -7.86 18.14 -6.40
CA ARG A 9 -6.90 17.19 -5.82
C ARG A 9 -7.31 16.90 -4.38
N LEU A 10 -7.04 15.67 -3.93
CA LEU A 10 -7.09 15.33 -2.52
C LEU A 10 -6.05 16.18 -1.77
N GLY A 11 -6.26 16.47 -0.49
CA GLY A 11 -5.29 17.20 0.33
C GLY A 11 -4.04 16.37 0.62
N ARG A 12 -3.64 16.29 1.90
CA ARG A 12 -2.47 15.49 2.31
C ARG A 12 -2.81 14.00 2.28
N CYS A 13 -2.07 13.24 1.49
CA CYS A 13 -2.16 11.79 1.42
C CYS A 13 -1.03 11.11 2.19
N ALA A 14 -1.35 10.08 2.97
CA ALA A 14 -0.38 9.17 3.58
C ALA A 14 -0.43 7.80 2.87
N VAL A 15 0.69 7.38 2.29
CA VAL A 15 0.86 6.06 1.68
C VAL A 15 1.70 5.19 2.61
N VAL A 16 1.05 4.23 3.26
CA VAL A 16 1.63 3.43 4.35
C VAL A 16 1.98 2.03 3.83
N GLY A 17 3.26 1.84 3.52
CA GLY A 17 3.85 0.56 3.15
C GLY A 17 3.90 -0.41 4.34
N SER A 18 4.24 -1.67 4.03
CA SER A 18 4.24 -2.75 5.01
C SER A 18 5.59 -2.95 5.72
N GLY A 19 6.62 -2.16 5.42
CA GLY A 19 7.99 -2.39 5.88
C GLY A 19 8.13 -2.39 7.40
N GLY A 20 8.93 -3.31 7.92
CA GLY A 20 9.13 -3.46 9.36
C GLY A 20 9.83 -2.29 10.04
N ILE A 21 10.37 -1.35 9.28
CA ILE A 21 10.93 -0.08 9.79
C ILE A 21 9.89 0.71 10.60
N LEU A 22 8.60 0.49 10.37
CA LEU A 22 7.51 1.14 11.12
C LEU A 22 7.36 0.64 12.56
N LYS A 23 7.95 -0.49 12.95
CA LYS A 23 7.85 -0.98 14.33
C LYS A 23 8.46 0.01 15.31
N ASN A 24 7.71 0.35 16.36
CA ASN A 24 8.08 1.31 17.41
C ASN A 24 8.36 2.73 16.88
N SER A 25 7.81 3.08 15.72
CA SER A 25 8.00 4.40 15.10
C SER A 25 7.13 5.49 15.75
N SER A 26 6.03 5.11 16.41
CA SER A 26 5.03 6.05 16.93
C SER A 26 4.42 6.97 15.86
N CYS A 27 4.48 6.59 14.58
CA CYS A 27 3.98 7.40 13.47
C CYS A 27 2.46 7.39 13.34
N GLY A 28 1.72 6.62 14.15
CA GLY A 28 0.30 6.38 13.94
C GLY A 28 -0.57 7.64 13.98
N SER A 29 -0.34 8.53 14.95
CA SER A 29 -1.05 9.81 15.04
C SER A 29 -0.76 10.74 13.85
N GLU A 30 0.49 10.76 13.38
CA GLU A 30 0.87 11.55 12.21
C GLU A 30 0.22 11.01 10.93
N ILE A 31 0.19 9.68 10.76
CA ILE A 31 -0.47 9.01 9.63
C ILE A 31 -1.97 9.32 9.63
N ASP A 32 -2.63 9.20 10.78
CA ASP A 32 -4.08 9.40 10.91
C ASP A 32 -4.50 10.87 10.71
N SER A 33 -3.56 11.81 10.82
CA SER A 33 -3.80 13.24 10.54
C SER A 33 -3.91 13.57 9.04
N ALA A 34 -3.52 12.65 8.14
CA ALA A 34 -3.63 12.87 6.70
C ALA A 34 -5.10 12.89 6.25
N ASP A 35 -5.42 13.64 5.19
CA ASP A 35 -6.77 13.69 4.61
C ASP A 35 -7.18 12.34 4.01
N PHE A 36 -6.22 11.61 3.42
CA PHE A 36 -6.47 10.32 2.78
C PHE A 36 -5.33 9.31 3.05
N VAL A 37 -5.68 8.10 3.51
CA VAL A 37 -4.71 7.05 3.88
C VAL A 37 -4.82 5.83 2.97
N ILE A 38 -3.71 5.46 2.34
CA ILE A 38 -3.56 4.33 1.43
C ILE A 38 -2.73 3.23 2.11
N ARG A 39 -3.29 2.01 2.16
CA ARG A 39 -2.65 0.81 2.74
C ARG A 39 -2.61 -0.35 1.75
N PHE A 40 -1.90 -1.42 2.10
CA PHE A 40 -1.67 -2.54 1.19
C PHE A 40 -1.96 -3.89 1.82
N ASN A 41 -2.49 -4.81 1.00
CA ASN A 41 -2.60 -6.25 1.23
C ASN A 41 -3.24 -6.63 2.57
N LEU A 42 -4.29 -5.92 2.97
CA LEU A 42 -4.95 -6.12 4.27
C LEU A 42 -3.93 -6.21 5.42
N ALA A 43 -2.90 -5.36 5.41
CA ALA A 43 -1.89 -5.30 6.46
C ALA A 43 -2.52 -4.88 7.80
N SER A 44 -2.08 -5.50 8.90
CA SER A 44 -2.64 -5.20 10.22
C SER A 44 -2.44 -3.73 10.57
N ILE A 45 -3.36 -3.16 11.34
CA ILE A 45 -3.30 -1.77 11.81
C ILE A 45 -3.20 -1.73 13.33
N ASN A 46 -2.55 -0.71 13.85
CA ASN A 46 -2.48 -0.38 15.27
C ASN A 46 -2.38 1.14 15.39
N ASP A 47 -2.82 1.70 16.51
CA ASP A 47 -2.85 3.12 16.79
C ASP A 47 -1.46 3.74 17.01
N SER A 48 -0.51 2.96 17.54
CA SER A 48 0.82 3.44 17.89
C SER A 48 1.68 3.79 16.67
N ASP A 49 1.94 2.81 15.82
CA ASP A 49 2.98 2.90 14.79
C ASP A 49 2.43 3.24 13.41
N VAL A 50 1.26 2.69 13.08
CA VAL A 50 0.76 2.71 11.69
C VAL A 50 -0.57 3.41 11.54
N GLY A 51 -1.22 3.80 12.64
CA GLY A 51 -2.53 4.46 12.65
C GLY A 51 -3.68 3.51 12.33
N LEU A 52 -4.91 3.97 12.59
CA LEU A 52 -6.15 3.22 12.33
C LEU A 52 -6.88 3.68 11.06
N LYS A 53 -6.66 4.93 10.62
CA LYS A 53 -7.36 5.49 9.47
C LYS A 53 -6.99 4.74 8.19
N THR A 54 -8.00 4.41 7.39
CA THR A 54 -7.83 3.72 6.10
C THR A 54 -8.93 4.17 5.15
N ASP A 55 -8.55 4.80 4.04
CA ASP A 55 -9.49 5.23 3.00
C ASP A 55 -9.42 4.33 1.76
N LEU A 56 -8.23 3.81 1.47
CA LEU A 56 -7.97 2.89 0.37
C LEU A 56 -7.07 1.75 0.84
N ILE A 57 -7.42 0.51 0.53
CA ILE A 57 -6.56 -0.64 0.82
C ILE A 57 -6.56 -1.65 -0.32
N THR A 58 -5.37 -2.19 -0.64
CA THR A 58 -5.27 -3.22 -1.68
C THR A 58 -5.52 -4.61 -1.14
N ILE A 59 -6.02 -5.49 -2.00
CA ILE A 59 -6.00 -6.94 -1.81
C ILE A 59 -5.25 -7.55 -2.99
N ASN A 60 -4.16 -8.27 -2.73
CA ASN A 60 -3.42 -8.91 -3.81
C ASN A 60 -4.06 -10.27 -4.15
N PRO A 61 -4.28 -10.61 -5.44
CA PRO A 61 -4.74 -11.94 -5.84
C PRO A 61 -3.94 -13.08 -5.19
N SER A 62 -2.61 -12.94 -5.06
CA SER A 62 -1.81 -13.98 -4.41
C SER A 62 -2.09 -14.12 -2.90
N GLN A 63 -2.64 -13.09 -2.26
CA GLN A 63 -3.10 -13.16 -0.87
C GLN A 63 -4.36 -14.01 -0.79
N ILE A 64 -5.34 -13.77 -1.68
CA ILE A 64 -6.54 -14.60 -1.81
C ILE A 64 -6.15 -16.07 -1.98
N GLN A 65 -5.27 -16.38 -2.93
CA GLN A 65 -4.84 -17.75 -3.20
C GLN A 65 -4.13 -18.43 -2.02
N LYS A 66 -3.42 -17.68 -1.17
CA LYS A 66 -2.59 -18.26 -0.10
C LYS A 66 -3.31 -18.34 1.23
N GLU A 67 -4.05 -17.30 1.57
CA GLU A 67 -4.63 -17.07 2.90
C GLU A 67 -6.13 -17.37 2.93
N TYR A 68 -6.80 -17.35 1.77
CA TYR A 68 -8.25 -17.52 1.64
C TYR A 68 -8.58 -18.59 0.58
N LYS A 69 -7.99 -19.78 0.72
CA LYS A 69 -8.05 -20.85 -0.30
C LYS A 69 -9.49 -21.35 -0.55
N ASN A 70 -10.24 -21.50 0.53
CA ASN A 70 -11.58 -22.07 0.53
C ASN A 70 -12.62 -20.96 0.62
N LEU A 71 -12.43 -19.87 -0.14
CA LEU A 71 -13.25 -18.66 -0.02
C LEU A 71 -14.75 -18.91 -0.27
N GLU A 72 -15.10 -19.96 -1.02
CA GLU A 72 -16.49 -20.39 -1.23
C GLU A 72 -17.09 -21.11 -0.03
N GLU A 73 -16.27 -21.84 0.74
CA GLU A 73 -16.70 -22.64 1.89
C GLU A 73 -16.64 -21.83 3.18
N ASP A 74 -15.64 -20.95 3.29
CA ASP A 74 -15.37 -20.10 4.46
C ASP A 74 -15.08 -18.65 4.00
N PRO A 75 -16.13 -17.91 3.58
CA PRO A 75 -15.99 -16.50 3.22
C PRO A 75 -15.71 -15.62 4.45
N ASP A 76 -16.09 -16.07 5.64
CA ASP A 76 -16.10 -15.28 6.87
C ASP A 76 -14.70 -14.78 7.22
N LEU A 77 -13.64 -15.58 7.02
CA LEU A 77 -12.26 -15.13 7.24
C LEU A 77 -11.89 -13.87 6.45
N LEU A 78 -12.30 -13.77 5.18
CA LEU A 78 -12.02 -12.58 4.37
C LEU A 78 -12.91 -11.40 4.80
N VAL A 79 -14.18 -11.68 5.11
CA VAL A 79 -15.16 -10.68 5.52
C VAL A 79 -14.74 -10.04 6.85
N GLU A 80 -14.43 -10.86 7.85
CA GLU A 80 -13.93 -10.42 9.15
C GLU A 80 -12.67 -9.59 8.97
N ARG A 81 -11.72 -10.06 8.15
CA ARG A 81 -10.49 -9.30 7.90
C ARG A 81 -10.76 -7.94 7.27
N VAL A 82 -11.66 -7.87 6.29
CA VAL A 82 -12.03 -6.61 5.63
C VAL A 82 -12.81 -5.68 6.56
N SER A 83 -13.59 -6.22 7.50
CA SER A 83 -14.40 -5.44 8.44
C SER A 83 -13.58 -4.48 9.32
N VAL A 84 -12.33 -4.86 9.63
CA VAL A 84 -11.35 -4.05 10.37
C VAL A 84 -11.13 -2.67 9.74
N TYR A 85 -11.26 -2.56 8.42
CA TYR A 85 -11.00 -1.31 7.69
C TYR A 85 -12.25 -0.45 7.46
N GLY A 86 -13.34 -0.75 8.17
CA GLY A 86 -14.56 0.05 8.16
C GLY A 86 -15.06 0.32 6.74
N ASN A 87 -15.13 1.59 6.34
CA ASN A 87 -15.67 2.03 5.05
C ASN A 87 -14.62 2.24 3.94
N ALA A 88 -13.40 1.72 4.12
CA ALA A 88 -12.33 1.83 3.13
C ALA A 88 -12.73 1.26 1.76
N SER A 89 -12.22 1.89 0.70
CA SER A 89 -12.32 1.40 -0.66
C SER A 89 -11.32 0.28 -0.89
N LEU A 90 -11.74 -0.78 -1.59
CA LEU A 90 -10.90 -1.95 -1.87
C LEU A 90 -10.39 -1.90 -3.30
N VAL A 91 -9.11 -2.20 -3.50
CA VAL A 91 -8.50 -2.23 -4.85
C VAL A 91 -7.76 -3.54 -5.10
N MET A 92 -7.99 -4.16 -6.26
CA MET A 92 -7.26 -5.35 -6.69
C MET A 92 -6.61 -5.17 -8.07
N PRO A 93 -5.39 -5.69 -8.30
CA PRO A 93 -4.80 -5.77 -9.63
C PRO A 93 -5.36 -6.94 -10.45
N ALA A 94 -6.68 -6.97 -10.67
CA ALA A 94 -7.37 -8.08 -11.34
C ALA A 94 -6.83 -8.36 -12.76
N PHE A 95 -6.46 -7.31 -13.49
CA PHE A 95 -6.01 -7.41 -14.88
C PHE A 95 -4.48 -7.32 -15.05
N ALA A 96 -3.72 -7.60 -13.98
CA ALA A 96 -2.26 -7.59 -14.07
C ALA A 96 -1.67 -8.85 -14.72
N TYR A 97 -2.29 -10.00 -14.50
CA TYR A 97 -1.97 -11.29 -15.11
C TYR A 97 -3.24 -12.11 -15.24
N THR A 98 -3.27 -13.09 -16.15
CA THR A 98 -4.44 -13.94 -16.41
C THR A 98 -4.98 -14.63 -15.15
N PHE A 99 -4.08 -15.17 -14.32
CA PHE A 99 -4.47 -15.83 -13.05
C PHE A 99 -5.04 -14.85 -12.00
N CYS A 100 -4.80 -13.54 -12.13
CA CYS A 100 -5.30 -12.56 -11.18
C CYS A 100 -6.81 -12.31 -11.31
N THR A 101 -7.37 -12.49 -12.52
CA THR A 101 -8.77 -12.18 -12.81
C THR A 101 -9.69 -13.06 -11.97
N GLU A 102 -9.53 -14.39 -12.05
CA GLU A 102 -10.38 -15.35 -11.35
C GLU A 102 -10.39 -15.11 -9.83
N LEU A 103 -9.21 -14.96 -9.23
CA LEU A 103 -9.06 -14.71 -7.80
C LEU A 103 -9.70 -13.37 -7.37
N SER A 104 -9.64 -12.35 -8.22
CA SER A 104 -10.25 -11.04 -7.93
C SER A 104 -11.77 -11.08 -8.06
N ILE A 105 -12.30 -11.82 -9.04
CA ILE A 105 -13.74 -12.01 -9.19
C ILE A 105 -14.32 -12.83 -8.04
N ARG A 106 -13.61 -13.87 -7.58
CA ARG A 106 -14.00 -14.63 -6.37
C ARG A 106 -14.11 -13.70 -5.15
N ALA A 107 -13.09 -12.87 -4.91
CA ALA A 107 -13.12 -11.89 -3.82
C ALA A 107 -14.25 -10.86 -3.96
N LEU A 108 -14.51 -10.38 -5.19
CA LEU A 108 -15.62 -9.47 -5.48
C LEU A 108 -16.97 -10.10 -5.14
N ASN A 109 -17.20 -11.35 -5.54
CA ASN A 109 -18.48 -12.04 -5.30
C ASN A 109 -18.79 -12.22 -3.82
N VAL A 110 -17.77 -12.44 -2.98
CA VAL A 110 -17.94 -12.52 -1.52
C VAL A 110 -18.17 -11.15 -0.90
N LEU A 111 -17.40 -10.14 -1.31
CA LEU A 111 -17.39 -8.85 -0.63
C LEU A 111 -18.47 -7.87 -1.10
N HIS A 112 -18.93 -7.98 -2.35
CA HIS A 112 -19.93 -7.07 -2.92
C HIS A 112 -21.29 -7.12 -2.21
N PRO A 113 -21.87 -8.30 -1.89
CA PRO A 113 -23.14 -8.38 -1.17
C PRO A 113 -23.10 -7.74 0.22
N ILE A 114 -21.92 -7.74 0.86
CA ILE A 114 -21.72 -7.26 2.24
C ILE A 114 -21.38 -5.76 2.24
N ARG A 115 -20.76 -5.25 1.17
CA ARG A 115 -20.34 -3.87 1.02
C ARG A 115 -21.00 -3.21 -0.21
N PRO A 116 -22.32 -3.25 -0.39
CA PRO A 116 -22.97 -2.85 -1.64
C PRO A 116 -22.80 -1.36 -1.97
N GLN A 117 -22.60 -0.52 -0.95
CA GLN A 117 -22.41 0.93 -1.11
C GLN A 117 -20.96 1.34 -1.41
N LYS A 118 -20.01 0.39 -1.39
CA LYS A 118 -18.57 0.66 -1.61
C LYS A 118 -18.04 -0.27 -2.70
N PRO A 119 -17.87 0.24 -3.94
CA PRO A 119 -17.37 -0.59 -5.01
C PRO A 119 -15.92 -1.02 -4.71
N MET A 120 -15.64 -2.30 -4.95
CA MET A 120 -14.28 -2.76 -5.15
C MET A 120 -13.84 -2.31 -6.54
N ALA A 121 -12.68 -1.65 -6.63
CA ALA A 121 -12.11 -1.20 -7.89
C ALA A 121 -10.98 -2.13 -8.36
N PHE A 122 -10.80 -2.19 -9.67
CA PHE A 122 -9.68 -2.91 -10.28
C PHE A 122 -8.72 -1.94 -10.95
N PHE A 123 -7.41 -2.20 -10.83
CA PHE A 123 -6.42 -1.41 -11.56
C PHE A 123 -6.66 -1.51 -13.07
N SER A 124 -6.73 -0.36 -13.73
CA SER A 124 -6.80 -0.30 -15.19
C SER A 124 -5.55 -0.94 -15.81
N PRO A 125 -5.69 -1.94 -16.69
CA PRO A 125 -4.53 -2.55 -17.35
C PRO A 125 -3.77 -1.53 -18.21
N TYR A 126 -4.47 -0.55 -18.78
CA TYR A 126 -3.85 0.55 -19.53
C TYR A 126 -2.97 1.43 -18.64
N TYR A 127 -3.45 1.77 -17.43
CA TYR A 127 -2.65 2.52 -16.46
C TYR A 127 -1.41 1.73 -16.04
N LEU A 128 -1.57 0.44 -15.71
CA LEU A 128 -0.46 -0.44 -15.32
C LEU A 128 0.62 -0.49 -16.42
N GLN A 129 0.21 -0.64 -17.69
CA GLN A 129 1.12 -0.68 -18.83
C GLN A 129 1.83 0.66 -19.05
N THR A 130 1.08 1.76 -19.00
CA THR A 130 1.59 3.12 -19.22
C THR A 130 2.61 3.51 -18.16
N LEU A 131 2.28 3.28 -16.88
CA LEU A 131 3.17 3.54 -15.75
C LEU A 131 4.43 2.68 -15.82
N GLY A 132 4.28 1.39 -16.14
CA GLY A 132 5.41 0.50 -16.37
C GLY A 132 6.34 1.01 -17.48
N GLY A 133 5.78 1.44 -18.61
CA GLY A 133 6.54 2.02 -19.72
C GLY A 133 7.23 3.35 -19.38
N PHE A 134 6.58 4.21 -18.59
CA PHE A 134 7.13 5.47 -18.11
C PHE A 134 8.42 5.25 -17.29
N TRP A 135 8.38 4.32 -16.33
CA TRP A 135 9.51 4.02 -15.46
C TRP A 135 10.58 3.16 -16.15
N LYS A 136 10.20 2.28 -17.07
CA LYS A 136 11.13 1.50 -17.91
C LYS A 136 12.05 2.41 -18.73
N ARG A 137 11.51 3.48 -19.32
CA ARG A 137 12.29 4.50 -20.06
C ARG A 137 13.25 5.28 -19.16
N ARG A 138 13.00 5.32 -17.85
CA ARG A 138 13.85 5.95 -16.82
C ARG A 138 14.78 4.95 -16.11
N GLY A 139 14.97 3.78 -16.71
CA GLY A 139 15.92 2.77 -16.24
C GLY A 139 15.42 1.86 -15.11
N LEU A 140 14.18 2.02 -14.62
CA LEU A 140 13.59 1.08 -13.66
C LEU A 140 12.93 -0.09 -14.42
N LYS A 141 13.56 -1.27 -14.38
CA LYS A 141 13.19 -2.43 -15.22
C LYS A 141 12.84 -3.69 -14.41
N PRO A 142 11.82 -3.67 -13.53
CA PRO A 142 11.30 -4.88 -12.89
C PRO A 142 10.41 -5.68 -13.85
N ARG A 143 10.07 -6.92 -13.48
CA ARG A 143 9.04 -7.69 -14.18
C ARG A 143 7.65 -7.05 -14.00
N ARG A 144 7.39 -6.48 -12.83
CA ARG A 144 6.23 -5.64 -12.52
C ARG A 144 6.60 -4.63 -11.43
N LEU A 145 6.04 -3.43 -11.48
CA LEU A 145 6.12 -2.49 -10.36
C LEU A 145 5.37 -3.07 -9.14
N SER A 146 5.85 -2.77 -7.93
CA SER A 146 5.14 -3.15 -6.71
C SER A 146 3.81 -2.40 -6.57
N SER A 147 2.85 -2.97 -5.84
CA SER A 147 1.59 -2.27 -5.52
C SER A 147 1.86 -0.94 -4.83
N GLY A 148 2.87 -0.92 -3.94
CA GLY A 148 3.34 0.28 -3.26
C GLY A 148 3.77 1.38 -4.24
N PHE A 149 4.68 1.06 -5.15
CA PHE A 149 5.17 2.04 -6.11
C PHE A 149 4.08 2.52 -7.07
N MET A 150 3.16 1.64 -7.47
CA MET A 150 2.03 2.02 -8.32
C MET A 150 1.08 3.02 -7.63
N LEU A 151 0.73 2.79 -6.37
CA LEU A 151 -0.16 3.69 -5.64
C LEU A 151 0.51 4.97 -5.14
N ILE A 152 1.84 4.98 -4.94
CA ILE A 152 2.57 6.24 -4.75
C ILE A 152 2.45 7.12 -6.00
N ASN A 153 2.62 6.55 -7.20
CA ASN A 153 2.45 7.32 -8.44
C ASN A 153 1.01 7.80 -8.61
N THR A 154 0.01 6.96 -8.29
CA THR A 154 -1.39 7.40 -8.29
C THR A 154 -1.63 8.53 -7.28
N ALA A 155 -1.03 8.47 -6.09
CA ALA A 155 -1.14 9.54 -5.10
C ALA A 155 -0.51 10.85 -5.59
N LEU A 156 0.64 10.80 -6.28
CA LEU A 156 1.27 11.99 -6.88
C LEU A 156 0.38 12.67 -7.95
N GLU A 157 -0.46 11.89 -8.62
CA GLU A 157 -1.41 12.41 -9.61
C GLU A 157 -2.64 13.06 -8.91
N LEU A 158 -3.12 12.43 -7.83
CA LEU A 158 -4.40 12.76 -7.19
C LEU A 158 -4.32 13.71 -5.99
N CYS A 159 -3.18 13.80 -5.30
CA CYS A 159 -3.04 14.51 -4.03
C CYS A 159 -2.23 15.81 -4.18
N GLU A 160 -2.43 16.74 -3.26
CA GLU A 160 -1.64 17.97 -3.12
C GLU A 160 -0.27 17.67 -2.51
N ASP A 161 -0.27 16.94 -1.38
CA ASP A 161 0.95 16.52 -0.68
C ASP A 161 0.96 15.00 -0.46
N VAL A 162 2.09 14.35 -0.73
CA VAL A 162 2.25 12.90 -0.57
C VAL A 162 3.31 12.57 0.46
N HIS A 163 2.91 11.93 1.54
CA HIS A 163 3.80 11.40 2.57
C HIS A 163 3.84 9.88 2.50
N VAL A 164 5.04 9.32 2.48
CA VAL A 164 5.29 7.90 2.28
C VAL A 164 5.95 7.31 3.53
N TYR A 165 5.34 6.29 4.11
CA TYR A 165 5.78 5.65 5.37
C TYR A 165 6.00 4.15 5.15
N GLY A 166 6.99 3.55 5.81
CA GLY A 166 7.19 2.09 5.76
C GLY A 166 7.67 1.52 4.43
N PHE A 167 8.21 2.36 3.54
CA PHE A 167 8.86 1.91 2.30
C PHE A 167 10.36 1.72 2.56
N TRP A 168 10.72 0.58 3.11
CA TRP A 168 12.10 0.21 3.43
C TRP A 168 12.39 -1.23 2.99
N PRO A 169 13.06 -1.43 1.85
CA PRO A 169 13.23 -2.77 1.26
C PRO A 169 14.50 -3.49 1.75
N PHE A 170 15.08 -3.05 2.87
CA PHE A 170 16.33 -3.58 3.42
C PHE A 170 16.09 -4.30 4.74
N ASP A 171 16.98 -5.23 5.07
CA ASP A 171 16.94 -6.08 6.27
C ASP A 171 17.66 -5.47 7.47
N THR A 172 18.28 -4.29 7.31
CA THR A 172 18.85 -3.49 8.39
C THR A 172 18.39 -2.04 8.30
N ASN A 173 18.42 -1.31 9.41
CA ASN A 173 18.23 0.14 9.43
C ASN A 173 19.55 0.89 9.21
N MET A 174 19.55 2.21 9.35
CA MET A 174 20.74 3.06 9.15
C MET A 174 21.83 2.87 10.23
N GLN A 175 21.51 2.18 11.33
CA GLN A 175 22.39 1.83 12.44
C GLN A 175 22.77 0.33 12.42
N ASP A 176 22.56 -0.35 11.29
CA ASP A 176 22.81 -1.78 11.10
C ASP A 176 21.99 -2.72 12.01
N ASN A 177 20.93 -2.21 12.66
CA ASN A 177 20.02 -3.05 13.43
C ASN A 177 19.10 -3.85 12.50
N PRO A 178 18.85 -5.14 12.76
CA PRO A 178 17.95 -5.95 11.94
C PRO A 178 16.53 -5.38 11.88
N VAL A 179 15.98 -5.31 10.67
CA VAL A 179 14.62 -4.86 10.38
C VAL A 179 13.83 -6.01 9.77
N PRO A 180 12.69 -6.40 10.36
CA PRO A 180 11.85 -7.44 9.76
C PRO A 180 11.26 -6.94 8.44
N TYR A 181 10.95 -7.85 7.53
CA TYR A 181 10.41 -7.46 6.23
C TYR A 181 9.06 -6.76 6.35
N HIS A 182 8.17 -7.27 7.21
CA HIS A 182 6.92 -6.61 7.55
C HIS A 182 6.83 -6.22 9.02
N TYR A 183 6.06 -5.18 9.32
CA TYR A 183 5.82 -4.78 10.71
C TYR A 183 4.84 -5.70 11.45
N TYR A 184 4.04 -6.51 10.74
CA TYR A 184 2.93 -7.29 11.32
C TYR A 184 3.04 -8.81 11.18
N ASP A 185 4.03 -9.33 10.44
CA ASP A 185 4.22 -10.76 10.26
C ASP A 185 5.70 -11.14 10.14
N LEU A 186 5.96 -12.45 9.97
CA LEU A 186 7.30 -13.03 9.80
C LEU A 186 7.58 -13.45 8.35
N LYS A 187 6.82 -12.94 7.37
CA LYS A 187 7.01 -13.29 5.95
C LYS A 187 8.33 -12.73 5.44
N ARG A 188 8.87 -13.38 4.41
CA ARG A 188 10.12 -12.97 3.75
C ARG A 188 9.86 -12.31 2.39
N PRO A 189 10.73 -11.39 1.95
CA PRO A 189 10.59 -10.74 0.65
C PRO A 189 10.71 -11.76 -0.49
N SER A 190 9.88 -11.61 -1.52
CA SER A 190 10.07 -12.30 -2.80
C SER A 190 10.77 -11.37 -3.79
N LYS A 191 11.98 -11.75 -4.22
CA LYS A 191 12.76 -11.00 -5.22
C LYS A 191 12.38 -11.32 -6.68
N ARG A 192 11.35 -12.14 -6.91
CA ARG A 192 11.02 -12.68 -8.25
C ARG A 192 10.29 -11.69 -9.15
N MET A 193 9.46 -10.82 -8.58
CA MET A 193 8.52 -9.98 -9.35
C MET A 193 8.92 -8.51 -9.39
N HIS A 194 9.34 -7.99 -8.23
CA HIS A 194 9.59 -6.57 -8.00
C HIS A 194 11.06 -6.34 -7.72
N LYS A 195 11.53 -5.15 -8.09
CA LYS A 195 12.87 -4.69 -7.76
C LYS A 195 12.78 -3.60 -6.71
N MET A 196 12.34 -3.97 -5.51
CA MET A 196 12.03 -3.04 -4.41
C MET A 196 13.18 -2.08 -4.08
N PRO A 197 14.47 -2.50 -4.03
CA PRO A 197 15.57 -1.56 -3.84
C PRO A 197 15.70 -0.51 -4.95
N GLU A 198 15.51 -0.90 -6.21
CA GLU A 198 15.54 0.05 -7.35
C GLU A 198 14.33 1.00 -7.32
N GLU A 199 13.15 0.50 -6.92
CA GLU A 199 11.96 1.34 -6.68
C GLU A 199 12.20 2.36 -5.57
N PHE A 200 12.80 1.93 -4.45
CA PHE A 200 13.14 2.79 -3.33
C PHE A 200 14.12 3.91 -3.71
N VAL A 201 15.12 3.61 -4.55
CA VAL A 201 16.00 4.66 -5.09
C VAL A 201 15.22 5.73 -5.86
N ARG A 202 14.16 5.35 -6.58
CA ARG A 202 13.29 6.34 -7.25
C ARG A 202 12.46 7.14 -6.26
N LEU A 203 11.99 6.51 -5.19
CA LEU A 203 11.30 7.22 -4.10
C LEU A 203 12.22 8.24 -3.43
N LEU A 204 13.49 7.89 -3.18
CA LEU A 204 14.50 8.82 -2.67
C LEU A 204 14.75 9.99 -3.62
N GLN A 205 14.82 9.73 -4.93
CA GLN A 205 14.98 10.80 -5.93
C GLN A 205 13.77 11.74 -5.97
N LEU A 206 12.55 11.20 -5.89
CA LEU A 206 11.34 12.01 -5.81
C LEU A 206 11.29 12.81 -4.52
N HIS A 207 11.77 12.23 -3.41
CA HIS A 207 11.90 12.94 -2.14
C HIS A 207 12.86 14.11 -2.21
N SER A 208 14.07 13.91 -2.77
CA SER A 208 15.06 14.98 -2.88
C SER A 208 14.63 16.10 -3.84
N GLN A 209 13.72 15.81 -4.77
CA GLN A 209 13.12 16.78 -5.68
C GLN A 209 11.91 17.52 -5.09
N GLY A 210 11.50 17.19 -3.85
CA GLY A 210 10.31 17.77 -3.22
C GLY A 210 8.98 17.30 -3.80
N ALA A 211 8.98 16.24 -4.63
CA ALA A 211 7.75 15.70 -5.20
C ALA A 211 6.93 14.88 -4.20
N LEU A 212 7.58 14.31 -3.18
CA LEU A 212 6.96 13.62 -2.04
C LEU A 212 7.83 13.74 -0.80
N THR A 213 7.25 13.45 0.37
CA THR A 213 8.01 13.28 1.62
C THR A 213 8.17 11.78 1.92
N LEU A 214 9.40 11.27 1.83
CA LEU A 214 9.70 9.89 2.23
C LEU A 214 10.17 9.88 3.68
N HIS A 215 9.38 9.29 4.56
CA HIS A 215 9.70 9.16 5.98
C HIS A 215 10.61 7.95 6.20
N LEU A 216 11.90 8.22 6.40
CA LEU A 216 12.91 7.20 6.71
C LEU A 216 12.95 6.80 8.20
N ILE A 217 11.99 7.33 8.98
CA ILE A 217 11.80 7.18 10.43
C ILE A 217 13.00 7.70 11.23
N LYS A 218 12.76 8.74 12.01
CA LYS A 218 13.71 9.25 12.99
C LYS A 218 13.68 8.32 14.20
N GLU A 219 14.85 7.98 14.72
CA GLU A 219 14.94 7.44 16.07
C GLU A 219 14.25 8.42 17.03
N HIS A 220 13.41 7.88 17.93
CA HIS A 220 13.11 8.56 19.17
C HIS A 220 14.46 8.85 19.85
N GLN A 221 14.90 10.12 19.87
CA GLN A 221 15.92 10.51 20.83
C GLN A 221 15.24 10.46 22.21
N PRO A 222 15.64 9.56 23.13
CA PRO A 222 15.09 9.58 24.47
C PRO A 222 15.47 10.90 25.13
N GLY A 223 14.46 11.71 25.48
CA GLY A 223 14.49 12.79 26.45
C GLY A 223 15.68 13.76 26.39
N LYS A 224 15.53 14.87 25.65
CA LYS A 224 16.03 16.15 26.18
C LYS A 224 14.97 16.69 27.13
N ASN A 225 14.98 16.18 28.37
CA ASN A 225 14.34 16.88 29.47
C ASN A 225 15.06 18.23 29.62
N LYS A 226 14.32 19.31 29.40
CA LYS A 226 14.63 20.60 30.03
C LYS A 226 14.21 20.54 31.50
#